data_AF-A0A2E0FPM2-F1
#
_entry.id   AF-A0A2E0FPM2-F1
#
_cell.length_a   1.000
_cell.length_b   1.000
_cell.length_c   1.000
_cell.angle_alpha   90.00
_cell.angle_beta   90.00
_cell.angle_gamma   90.00
#
_symmetry.space_group_name_H-M   'P 1'
#
loop_
_entity.id
_entity.type
_entity.pdbx_description
1 polymer ?
#
loop_
_entity_poly.entity_id
_entity_poly.type
_entity_poly.pdbx_seq_one_letter_code
_entity_poly.pdbx_strand_id
1 'polypeptide(L)'
;MSNSAAALKEAVEFEKKALEKYQEATALVKHEETKETLQKLTTEKQQTIESMHWIIMAEAGKIETEKPAAEAEGEEAKSGASKCPFSGALAEMGIDITKMSKEEAMEKMGDMSKMFPGSSES
;
A
#
# COMPACT_ATOMS: atom_id res chain seq x y z
N MET A 1 9.13 -23.19 -5.94
CA MET A 1 8.61 -21.80 -5.96
C MET A 1 7.11 -21.88 -5.74
N SER A 2 6.52 -20.98 -4.95
CA SER A 2 5.06 -20.93 -4.75
C SER A 2 4.34 -20.84 -6.10
N ASN A 3 3.31 -21.67 -6.32
CA ASN A 3 2.54 -21.68 -7.56
C ASN A 3 1.88 -20.31 -7.83
N SER A 4 1.55 -19.55 -6.78
CA SER A 4 0.98 -18.20 -6.87
C SER A 4 2.00 -17.20 -7.44
N ALA A 5 3.26 -17.21 -6.97
CA ALA A 5 4.30 -16.30 -7.45
C ALA A 5 4.64 -16.51 -8.93
N ALA A 6 4.56 -17.76 -9.42
CA ALA A 6 4.72 -18.06 -10.84
C ALA A 6 3.54 -17.51 -11.67
N ALA A 7 2.31 -17.75 -11.22
CA ALA A 7 1.11 -17.23 -11.88
C ALA A 7 1.06 -15.69 -11.88
N LEU A 8 1.46 -15.03 -10.79
CA LEU A 8 1.52 -13.57 -10.70
C LEU A 8 2.58 -12.98 -11.64
N LYS A 9 3.73 -13.64 -11.82
CA LYS A 9 4.71 -13.21 -12.82
C LYS A 9 4.15 -13.29 -14.23
N GLU A 10 3.42 -14.35 -14.55
CA GLU A 10 2.77 -14.49 -15.85
C GLU A 10 1.69 -13.40 -16.05
N ALA A 11 0.90 -13.12 -15.02
CA ALA A 11 -0.06 -12.02 -15.02
C ALA A 11 0.62 -10.66 -15.30
N VAL A 12 1.75 -10.38 -14.66
CA VAL A 12 2.54 -9.16 -14.92
C VAL A 12 2.97 -9.07 -16.39
N GLU A 13 3.38 -10.16 -17.02
CA GLU A 13 3.76 -10.15 -18.44
C GLU A 13 2.56 -9.89 -19.37
N PHE A 14 1.37 -10.41 -19.02
CA PHE A 14 0.14 -10.06 -19.75
C PHE A 14 -0.25 -8.60 -19.56
N GLU A 15 -0.12 -8.07 -18.35
CA GLU A 15 -0.41 -6.67 -18.04
C GLU A 15 0.54 -5.72 -18.79
N LYS A 16 1.84 -6.05 -18.87
CA LYS A 16 2.82 -5.28 -19.67
C LYS A 16 2.46 -5.26 -21.15
N LYS A 17 2.14 -6.42 -21.74
CA LYS A 17 1.70 -6.49 -23.14
C LYS A 17 0.43 -5.69 -23.39
N ALA A 18 -0.52 -5.74 -22.45
CA ALA A 18 -1.71 -4.90 -22.53
C ALA A 18 -1.32 -3.42 -22.50
N LEU A 19 -0.47 -3.00 -21.55
CA LEU A 19 -0.01 -1.62 -21.42
C LEU A 19 0.63 -1.10 -22.72
N GLU A 20 1.49 -1.88 -23.36
CA GLU A 20 2.07 -1.55 -24.67
C GLU A 20 0.96 -1.27 -25.71
N LYS A 21 -0.10 -2.08 -25.75
CA LYS A 21 -1.24 -1.85 -26.64
C LYS A 21 -2.07 -0.62 -26.30
N TYR A 22 -2.24 -0.29 -25.03
CA TYR A 22 -2.88 0.97 -24.63
C TYR A 22 -2.04 2.18 -25.06
N GLN A 23 -0.72 2.11 -24.94
CA GLN A 23 0.19 3.17 -25.39
C GLN A 23 0.18 3.33 -26.91
N GLU A 24 0.22 2.22 -27.66
CA GLU A 24 0.05 2.22 -29.12
C GLU A 24 -1.28 2.87 -29.52
N ALA A 25 -2.39 2.45 -28.88
CA ALA A 25 -3.72 3.01 -29.17
C ALA A 25 -3.81 4.50 -28.84
N THR A 26 -3.21 4.94 -27.74
CA THR A 26 -3.16 6.37 -27.33
C THR A 26 -2.44 7.22 -28.36
N ALA A 27 -1.40 6.69 -29.01
CA ALA A 27 -0.66 7.39 -30.07
C ALA A 27 -1.44 7.50 -31.39
N LEU A 28 -2.40 6.60 -31.62
CA LEU A 28 -3.17 6.51 -32.87
C LEU A 28 -4.54 7.17 -32.81
N VAL A 29 -5.11 7.33 -31.61
CA VAL A 29 -6.48 7.84 -31.44
C VAL A 29 -6.56 9.32 -31.82
N LYS A 30 -7.64 9.71 -32.50
CA LYS A 30 -7.86 11.08 -32.99
C LYS A 30 -8.83 11.89 -32.14
N HIS A 31 -9.67 11.21 -31.36
CA HIS A 31 -10.66 11.85 -30.49
C HIS A 31 -10.03 12.15 -29.13
N GLU A 32 -10.04 13.43 -28.73
CA GLU A 32 -9.33 13.88 -27.53
C GLU A 32 -9.89 13.26 -26.25
N GLU A 33 -11.21 13.16 -26.11
CA GLU A 33 -11.85 12.50 -24.95
C GLU A 33 -11.46 11.02 -24.83
N THR A 34 -11.35 10.32 -25.96
CA THR A 34 -10.87 8.93 -25.97
C THR A 34 -9.40 8.85 -25.60
N LYS A 35 -8.59 9.83 -26.03
CA LYS A 35 -7.17 9.91 -25.69
C LYS A 35 -6.94 10.13 -24.20
N GLU A 36 -7.67 11.07 -23.60
CA GLU A 36 -7.63 11.32 -22.15
C GLU A 36 -8.01 10.06 -21.36
N THR A 37 -9.08 9.38 -21.79
CA THR A 37 -9.51 8.11 -21.18
C THR A 37 -8.42 7.04 -21.29
N LEU A 38 -7.79 6.89 -22.46
CA LEU A 38 -6.71 5.93 -22.65
C LEU A 38 -5.47 6.26 -21.81
N GLN A 39 -5.13 7.54 -21.64
CA GLN A 39 -4.03 7.97 -20.77
C GLN A 39 -4.30 7.63 -19.29
N LYS A 40 -5.54 7.83 -18.84
CA LYS A 40 -5.96 7.43 -17.48
C LYS A 40 -5.84 5.92 -17.29
N LEU A 41 -6.37 5.11 -18.22
CA LEU A 41 -6.27 3.65 -18.17
C LEU A 41 -4.82 3.15 -18.20
N THR A 42 -3.96 3.80 -18.98
CA THR A 42 -2.51 3.51 -19.04
C THR A 42 -1.86 3.73 -17.67
N THR A 43 -2.20 4.83 -16.99
CA THR A 43 -1.68 5.15 -15.65
C THR A 43 -2.14 4.15 -14.60
N GLU A 44 -3.44 3.82 -14.57
CA GLU A 44 -4.00 2.83 -13.63
C GLU A 44 -3.39 1.44 -13.83
N LYS A 45 -3.14 1.05 -15.08
CA LYS A 45 -2.48 -0.23 -15.41
C LYS A 45 -1.03 -0.25 -14.95
N GLN A 46 -0.29 0.84 -15.12
CA GLN A 46 1.07 0.96 -14.60
C GLN A 46 1.12 0.78 -13.07
N GLN A 47 0.23 1.44 -12.33
CA GLN A 47 0.10 1.29 -10.87
C GLN A 47 -0.27 -0.15 -10.47
N THR A 48 -1.11 -0.81 -11.26
CA THR A 48 -1.48 -2.22 -11.06
C THR A 48 -0.27 -3.14 -11.22
N ILE A 49 0.53 -2.94 -12.27
CA ILE A 49 1.76 -3.70 -12.50
C ILE A 49 2.74 -3.51 -11.33
N GLU A 50 2.93 -2.29 -10.87
CA GLU A 50 3.76 -1.99 -9.71
C GLU A 50 3.26 -2.70 -8.45
N SER A 51 1.96 -2.64 -8.19
CA SER A 51 1.31 -3.34 -7.07
C SER A 51 1.56 -4.87 -7.14
N MET A 52 1.46 -5.47 -8.32
CA MET A 52 1.76 -6.90 -8.50
C MET A 52 3.22 -7.23 -8.22
N HIS A 53 4.18 -6.35 -8.56
CA HIS A 53 5.59 -6.56 -8.21
C HIS A 53 5.78 -6.62 -6.69
N TRP A 54 5.12 -5.73 -5.94
CA TRP A 54 5.14 -5.78 -4.47
C TRP A 54 4.56 -7.09 -3.93
N ILE A 55 3.41 -7.54 -4.44
CA ILE A 55 2.79 -8.81 -4.03
C ILE A 55 3.72 -10.00 -4.32
N ILE A 56 4.38 -10.03 -5.48
CA ILE A 56 5.34 -11.08 -5.83
C ILE A 56 6.54 -11.06 -4.87
N MET A 57 7.03 -9.88 -4.48
CA MET A 57 8.12 -9.77 -3.49
C MET A 57 7.68 -10.27 -2.11
N ALA A 58 6.44 -9.97 -1.71
CA ALA A 58 5.84 -10.46 -0.47
C ALA A 58 5.75 -11.99 -0.46
N GLU A 59 5.19 -12.55 -1.52
CA GLU A 59 5.05 -14.01 -1.67
C GLU A 59 6.41 -14.73 -1.75
N ALA A 60 7.43 -14.06 -2.31
CA ALA A 60 8.79 -14.60 -2.36
C ALA A 60 9.55 -14.47 -1.02
N GLY A 61 8.93 -13.91 0.03
CA GLY A 61 9.57 -13.62 1.31
C GLY A 61 10.66 -12.55 1.23
N LYS A 62 10.66 -11.75 0.16
CA LYS A 62 11.64 -10.65 -0.06
C LYS A 62 11.23 -9.36 0.64
N ILE A 63 9.98 -9.26 1.06
CA ILE A 63 9.47 -8.25 1.99
C ILE A 63 8.70 -9.00 3.08
N GLU A 64 8.85 -8.57 4.33
CA GLU A 64 8.05 -9.09 5.43
C GLU A 64 6.59 -8.72 5.20
N THR A 65 5.78 -9.71 4.86
CA THR A 65 4.36 -9.68 5.18
C THR A 65 4.27 -10.04 6.64
N GLU A 66 3.77 -9.13 7.49
CA GLU A 66 3.47 -9.44 8.88
C GLU A 66 2.60 -10.69 8.92
N LYS A 67 3.24 -11.83 9.20
CA LYS A 67 2.58 -12.92 9.88
C LYS A 67 2.26 -12.33 11.26
N PRO A 68 1.00 -12.25 11.70
CA PRO A 68 0.74 -12.00 13.11
C PRO A 68 1.51 -13.10 13.83
N ALA A 69 2.52 -12.71 14.59
CA ALA A 69 3.26 -13.66 15.39
C ALA A 69 2.22 -14.41 16.22
N ALA A 70 2.23 -15.74 16.12
CA ALA A 70 1.63 -16.55 17.17
C ALA A 70 2.18 -15.98 18.48
N GLU A 71 1.28 -15.57 19.37
CA GLU A 71 1.61 -15.02 20.69
C GLU A 71 2.60 -15.97 21.38
N ALA A 72 3.88 -15.64 21.25
CA ALA A 72 4.93 -16.18 22.09
C ALA A 72 5.09 -15.14 23.19
N GLU A 73 4.60 -15.50 24.37
CA GLU A 73 4.88 -14.80 25.61
C GLU A 73 6.38 -14.53 25.74
N GLY A 74 6.74 -13.27 26.01
CA GLY A 74 8.04 -12.91 26.58
C GLY A 74 8.97 -12.09 25.69
N GLU A 75 9.30 -10.90 26.22
CA GLU A 75 10.48 -10.07 25.97
C GLU A 75 10.53 -9.07 24.79
N GLU A 76 10.39 -7.79 25.20
CA GLU A 76 11.00 -6.55 24.68
C GLU A 76 10.91 -6.22 23.18
N ALA A 77 9.93 -5.37 22.87
CA ALA A 77 9.81 -4.62 21.65
C ALA A 77 11.03 -3.70 21.40
N LYS A 78 11.94 -4.14 20.51
CA LYS A 78 12.86 -3.20 19.86
C LYS A 78 12.11 -2.36 18.84
N SER A 79 12.14 -1.06 19.11
CA SER A 79 11.67 0.05 18.28
C SER A 79 12.22 -0.01 16.86
N GLY A 80 11.48 -0.65 15.96
CA GLY A 80 11.63 -0.49 14.52
C GLY A 80 10.56 0.48 14.04
N ALA A 81 10.93 1.73 13.79
CA ALA A 81 10.08 2.68 13.07
C ALA A 81 9.87 2.16 11.63
N SER A 82 8.87 1.30 11.47
CA SER A 82 8.34 0.89 10.18
C SER A 82 7.69 2.12 9.54
N LYS A 83 8.19 2.49 8.36
CA LYS A 83 7.72 3.62 7.56
C LYS A 83 6.27 3.36 7.10
N CYS A 84 5.31 3.65 7.97
CA CYS A 84 3.92 3.79 7.58
C CYS A 84 3.80 4.96 6.59
N PRO A 85 3.26 4.76 5.37
CA PRO A 85 3.13 5.83 4.37
C PRO A 85 2.17 6.96 4.81
N PHE A 86 1.48 6.79 5.94
CA PHE A 86 0.66 7.83 6.60
C PHE A 86 1.47 8.86 7.40
N SER A 87 2.78 8.69 7.58
CA SER A 87 3.59 9.62 8.38
C SER A 87 3.68 11.03 7.77
N GLY A 88 3.47 11.18 6.44
CA GLY A 88 3.43 12.48 5.78
C GLY A 88 2.19 13.30 6.14
N ALA A 89 1.01 12.66 6.18
CA ALA A 89 -0.27 13.34 6.46
C ALA A 89 -0.41 13.77 7.92
N LEU A 90 0.15 12.99 8.85
CA LEU A 90 0.16 13.33 10.29
C LEU A 90 1.09 14.50 10.61
N ALA A 91 2.19 14.65 9.86
CA ALA A 91 3.11 15.77 10.00
C ALA A 91 2.50 17.10 9.53
N GLU A 92 1.71 17.11 8.44
CA GLU A 92 0.96 18.29 8.00
C GLU A 92 -0.11 18.73 9.01
N MET A 93 -0.64 17.80 9.80
CA MET A 93 -1.60 18.08 10.86
C MET A 93 -0.94 18.45 12.22
N GLY A 94 0.40 18.60 12.25
CA GLY A 94 1.16 19.05 13.42
C GLY A 94 1.50 17.97 14.45
N ILE A 95 1.32 16.68 14.11
CA ILE A 95 1.60 15.56 15.02
C ILE A 95 2.96 14.96 14.65
N ASP A 96 4.01 15.48 15.26
CA ASP A 96 5.38 14.97 15.10
C ASP A 96 5.60 13.76 16.03
N ILE A 97 5.28 12.57 15.52
CA ILE A 97 5.46 11.29 16.21
C ILE A 97 6.95 11.03 16.53
N THR A 98 7.89 11.69 15.83
CA THR A 98 9.33 11.53 16.11
C THR A 98 9.80 12.26 17.37
N LYS A 99 8.97 13.15 17.91
CA LYS A 99 9.26 13.93 19.12
C LYS A 99 8.37 13.59 20.33
N MET A 100 7.36 12.73 20.17
CA MET A 100 6.51 12.30 21.28
C MET A 100 7.04 11.00 21.88
N SER A 101 7.14 10.95 23.21
CA SER A 101 7.41 9.69 23.91
C SER A 101 6.25 8.72 23.65
N LYS A 102 6.57 7.42 23.62
CA LYS A 102 5.59 6.33 23.43
C LYS A 102 4.44 6.42 24.43
N GLU A 103 4.70 6.90 25.65
CA GLU A 103 3.68 7.10 26.69
C GLU A 103 2.74 8.27 26.41
N GLU A 104 3.24 9.43 25.93
CA GLU A 104 2.39 10.59 25.60
C GLU A 104 1.50 10.32 24.39
N ALA A 105 1.99 9.52 23.43
CA ALA A 105 1.20 9.12 22.27
C ALA A 105 0.05 8.17 22.66
N MET A 106 0.30 7.23 23.58
CA MET A 106 -0.74 6.32 24.08
C MET A 106 -1.78 7.05 24.95
N GLU A 107 -1.38 8.01 25.77
CA GLU A 107 -2.32 8.79 26.59
C GLU A 107 -3.28 9.63 25.73
N LYS A 108 -2.75 10.33 24.70
CA LYS A 108 -3.59 11.13 23.79
C LYS A 108 -4.51 10.28 22.92
N MET A 109 -4.06 9.10 22.48
CA MET A 109 -4.89 8.18 21.70
C MET A 109 -6.01 7.58 22.57
N GLY A 110 -5.70 7.26 23.84
CA GLY A 110 -6.68 6.80 24.82
C GLY A 110 -7.72 7.87 25.21
N ASP A 111 -7.34 9.15 25.19
CA ASP A 111 -8.25 10.28 25.44
C ASP A 111 -9.20 10.53 24.25
N MET A 112 -8.70 10.43 23.00
CA MET A 112 -9.57 10.50 21.82
C MET A 112 -10.60 9.35 21.76
N SER A 113 -10.24 8.14 22.21
CA SER A 113 -11.19 7.03 22.36
C SER A 113 -12.27 7.27 23.42
N LYS A 114 -12.02 8.17 24.39
CA LYS A 114 -13.04 8.61 25.36
C LYS A 114 -13.93 9.73 24.81
N MET A 115 -13.43 10.55 23.89
CA MET A 115 -14.20 11.62 23.26
C MET A 115 -15.16 11.14 22.17
N PHE A 116 -14.96 9.95 21.60
CA PHE A 116 -15.89 9.33 20.64
C PHE A 116 -16.46 8.00 21.15
N PRO A 117 -17.45 8.02 22.07
CA PRO A 117 -18.23 6.84 22.36
C PRO A 117 -19.27 6.64 21.24
N GLY A 118 -18.99 5.69 20.34
CA GLY A 118 -20.02 5.12 19.47
C GLY A 118 -19.87 5.42 17.97
N SER A 119 -19.34 4.44 17.24
CA SER A 119 -19.94 3.95 16.00
C SER A 119 -19.45 2.52 15.78
N SER A 120 -19.74 1.68 16.77
CA SER A 120 -19.76 0.23 16.62
C SER A 120 -21.21 -0.19 16.87
N GLU A 121 -22.08 0.10 15.91
CA GLU A 121 -23.34 -0.61 15.61
C GLU A 121 -24.03 0.09 14.43
N SER A 122 -23.79 -0.42 13.22
CA SER A 122 -24.75 -0.60 12.10
C SER A 122 -24.03 -1.22 10.90
#